data_AF-A0A927YJY7-F1
#
_entry.id   AF-A0A927YJY7-F1
#
_cell.length_a   1.000
_cell.length_b   1.000
_cell.length_c   1.000
_cell.angle_alpha   90.00
_cell.angle_beta   90.00
_cell.angle_gamma   90.00
#
_symmetry.space_group_name_H-M   'P 1'
#
loop_
_entity.id
_entity.type
_entity.pdbx_description
1 polymer ?
#
loop_
_entity_poly.entity_id
_entity_poly.type
_entity_poly.pdbx_seq_one_letter_code
_entity_poly.pdbx_strand_id
1 'polypeptide(L)'
;MSITNETLQQHLKDPAIFCCRREKGLVISAADLEDPGLFDDMVEAGLLTLSPDGLRIEQVLGSTLLTDVEALTPITRDVLDKVNETEEAPKAAPAETKAPKSAAAPKVKTTVGGNGMIHIEIDKADKIEGLRLDVPVGAVNGTVCAEGVPAEAGVAAVAQPTGEKKVIRTLLKKHIKITDVEIGNETSLKNGKLTIDKKLTDKAVLEDALCKSLELDVIYPDKRHIYTETIMDVCPIATKVEGELGEGVTKVLDGVVFMLTGVDEDGVQVHEFGSSEGYLDEKMYFGHPGCADENDIIIRCHAVIERLTGMTRPGPFAAHKCQDYIIQAIREVLKNYEGEVVREEVCEDVRRAGNPRVVLVKEIMGQGAMHDNVICPTEPCGILGGQKNVDCGNVPIMLTPNQVRDGSIHALTCIGPATKEMTRHYIREPLVEGLAADTELDLIGVVCVGSPQVNDEKLWVSERLGFLLESLDIDGCIITTEGFGNNHIDFVQHIGQAGKRDIPVVGVSFCAYQGQLVVGNKYATAMVEENMDKGGFENNVAGCSCVTKEVAARAIQMLKNKMAGVEIKPAEKKWNNDVINANNKLLGLPETVLLDNGTLH
;
A
#
# COMPACT_ATOMS: atom_id res chain seq x y z
N MET A 1 -7.82 24.84 7.48
CA MET A 1 -8.71 24.55 6.33
C MET A 1 -10.14 24.68 6.81
N SER A 2 -11.06 25.27 6.05
CA SER A 2 -12.43 25.37 6.55
C SER A 2 -13.12 24.01 6.61
N ILE A 3 -13.95 23.80 7.63
CA ILE A 3 -14.76 22.60 7.77
C ILE A 3 -15.76 22.49 6.61
N THR A 4 -15.91 21.30 6.05
CA THR A 4 -16.84 21.05 4.95
C THR A 4 -18.28 20.93 5.47
N ASN A 5 -19.27 21.16 4.59
CA ASN A 5 -20.68 20.93 4.95
C ASN A 5 -20.96 19.47 5.35
N GLU A 6 -20.21 18.51 4.80
CA GLU A 6 -20.37 17.09 5.12
C GLU A 6 -19.89 16.75 6.53
N THR A 7 -18.78 17.36 6.98
CA THR A 7 -18.19 17.10 8.30
C THR A 7 -18.81 17.96 9.41
N LEU A 8 -19.43 19.09 9.08
CA LEU A 8 -20.07 20.01 10.04
C LEU A 8 -21.01 19.32 11.03
N GLN A 9 -21.81 18.37 10.56
CA GLN A 9 -22.81 17.67 11.40
C GLN A 9 -22.18 16.82 12.51
N GLN A 10 -20.98 16.30 12.27
CA GLN A 10 -20.25 15.47 13.23
C GLN A 10 -19.58 16.30 14.33
N HIS A 11 -19.31 17.58 14.03
CA HIS A 11 -18.54 18.50 14.87
C HIS A 11 -19.38 19.63 15.48
N LEU A 12 -20.71 19.57 15.39
CA LEU A 12 -21.61 20.59 15.95
C LEU A 12 -21.33 20.91 17.42
N LYS A 13 -20.86 19.93 18.18
CA LYS A 13 -20.57 20.06 19.61
C LYS A 13 -19.13 20.46 19.94
N ASP A 14 -18.28 20.63 18.94
CA ASP A 14 -16.88 20.99 19.13
C ASP A 14 -16.71 22.53 19.18
N PRO A 15 -15.58 23.04 19.66
CA PRO A 15 -15.32 24.47 19.73
C PRO A 15 -15.44 25.15 18.36
N ALA A 16 -15.98 26.35 18.32
CA ALA A 16 -16.05 27.16 17.12
C ALA A 16 -14.85 28.12 17.06
N ILE A 17 -14.04 27.96 16.02
CA ILE A 17 -12.84 28.76 15.75
C ILE A 17 -12.84 29.16 14.27
N PHE A 18 -12.42 30.39 13.96
CA PHE A 18 -12.33 30.83 12.58
C PHE A 18 -11.06 30.31 11.88
N CYS A 19 -11.19 29.81 10.66
CA CYS A 19 -10.06 29.35 9.84
C CYS A 19 -9.19 30.49 9.29
N CYS A 20 -9.76 31.69 9.17
CA CYS A 20 -9.06 32.90 8.74
C CYS A 20 -9.72 34.14 9.36
N ARG A 21 -9.08 35.31 9.26
CA ARG A 21 -9.64 36.55 9.79
C ARG A 21 -10.99 36.85 9.13
N ARG A 22 -12.00 37.17 9.94
CA ARG A 22 -13.35 37.54 9.48
C ARG A 22 -13.71 38.96 9.91
N GLU A 23 -14.33 39.68 9.00
CA GLU A 23 -14.72 41.08 9.20
C GLU A 23 -16.10 41.21 9.85
N LYS A 24 -16.31 42.32 10.55
CA LYS A 24 -17.60 42.70 11.09
C LYS A 24 -18.72 42.61 10.03
N GLY A 25 -19.86 42.03 10.42
CA GLY A 25 -21.05 41.90 9.57
C GLY A 25 -21.14 40.57 8.81
N LEU A 26 -20.11 39.72 8.87
CA LEU A 26 -20.15 38.37 8.31
C LEU A 26 -21.14 37.48 9.07
N VAL A 27 -21.93 36.70 8.33
CA VAL A 27 -22.81 35.64 8.86
C VAL A 27 -22.07 34.31 8.81
N ILE A 28 -21.88 33.69 9.97
CA ILE A 28 -21.02 32.51 10.12
C ILE A 28 -21.63 31.30 9.44
N SER A 29 -20.84 30.65 8.59
CA SER A 29 -21.14 29.40 7.89
C SER A 29 -20.03 28.36 8.09
N ALA A 30 -20.22 27.13 7.57
CA ALA A 30 -19.19 26.08 7.62
C ALA A 30 -17.86 26.54 6.99
N ALA A 31 -17.92 27.28 5.89
CA ALA A 31 -16.73 27.77 5.18
C ALA A 31 -15.89 28.78 6.00
N ASP A 32 -16.41 29.26 7.13
CA ASP A 32 -15.74 30.22 8.00
C ASP A 32 -15.03 29.56 9.17
N LEU A 33 -15.42 28.33 9.53
CA LEU A 33 -14.94 27.65 10.72
C LEU A 33 -13.79 26.71 10.37
N GLU A 34 -12.80 26.64 11.25
CA GLU A 34 -11.68 25.69 11.16
C GLU A 34 -12.15 24.28 11.53
N ASP A 35 -11.49 23.26 10.97
CA ASP A 35 -11.83 21.87 11.24
C ASP A 35 -11.40 21.46 12.66
N PRO A 36 -12.33 21.07 13.56
CA PRO A 36 -11.99 20.67 14.92
C PRO A 36 -11.09 19.44 15.00
N GLY A 37 -11.05 18.62 13.95
CA GLY A 37 -10.10 17.51 13.85
C GLY A 37 -8.63 17.96 13.92
N LEU A 38 -8.34 19.24 13.64
CA LEU A 38 -6.99 19.80 13.66
C LEU A 38 -6.63 20.53 14.96
N PHE A 39 -7.59 20.76 15.88
CA PHE A 39 -7.36 21.65 17.02
C PHE A 39 -6.30 21.14 17.98
N ASP A 40 -6.28 19.85 18.26
CA ASP A 40 -5.28 19.28 19.17
C ASP A 40 -3.86 19.48 18.62
N ASP A 41 -3.66 19.29 17.31
CA ASP A 41 -2.36 19.49 16.66
C ASP A 41 -1.97 20.97 16.65
N MET A 42 -2.94 21.87 16.41
CA MET A 42 -2.72 23.32 16.49
C MET A 42 -2.40 23.79 17.92
N VAL A 43 -3.01 23.19 18.93
CA VAL A 43 -2.71 23.46 20.34
C VAL A 43 -1.32 22.95 20.70
N GLU A 44 -0.96 21.75 20.26
CA GLU A 44 0.38 21.19 20.47
C GLU A 44 1.47 22.02 19.77
N ALA A 45 1.19 22.50 18.55
CA ALA A 45 2.07 23.40 17.80
C ALA A 45 2.12 24.83 18.37
N GLY A 46 1.31 25.15 19.39
CA GLY A 46 1.21 26.49 19.98
C GLY A 46 0.56 27.53 19.05
N LEU A 47 -0.12 27.09 17.99
CA LEU A 47 -0.83 27.94 17.03
C LEU A 47 -2.24 28.33 17.50
N LEU A 48 -2.82 27.52 18.39
CA LEU A 48 -4.17 27.69 18.92
C LEU A 48 -4.17 27.56 20.45
N THR A 49 -5.01 28.34 21.12
CA THR A 49 -5.31 28.15 22.54
C THR A 49 -6.82 28.08 22.71
N LEU A 50 -7.33 26.93 23.18
CA LEU A 50 -8.75 26.77 23.46
C LEU A 50 -9.14 27.57 24.71
N SER A 51 -10.23 28.32 24.62
CA SER A 51 -10.77 29.10 25.73
C SER A 51 -11.94 28.37 26.37
N PRO A 52 -12.03 28.33 27.72
CA PRO A 52 -13.21 27.81 28.41
C PRO A 52 -14.48 28.64 28.13
N ASP A 53 -14.33 29.89 27.69
CA ASP A 53 -15.44 30.78 27.31
C ASP A 53 -15.79 30.68 25.80
N GLY A 54 -15.11 29.81 25.05
CA GLY A 54 -15.37 29.56 23.64
C GLY A 54 -16.71 28.85 23.42
N LEU A 55 -17.44 29.28 22.39
CA LEU A 55 -18.72 28.70 21.98
C LEU A 55 -18.51 27.47 21.09
N ARG A 56 -19.53 26.62 20.99
CA ARG A 56 -19.57 25.47 20.08
C ARG A 56 -20.07 25.83 18.70
N ILE A 57 -19.74 25.02 17.68
CA ILE A 57 -20.15 25.25 16.29
C ILE A 57 -21.67 25.45 16.16
N GLU A 58 -22.48 24.58 16.78
CA GLU A 58 -23.95 24.68 16.79
C GLU A 58 -24.47 26.02 17.33
N GLN A 59 -23.73 26.62 18.26
CA GLN A 59 -24.12 27.85 18.96
C GLN A 59 -23.86 29.11 18.12
N VAL A 60 -22.94 29.05 17.16
CA VAL A 60 -22.50 30.23 16.40
C VAL A 60 -23.03 30.27 14.97
N LEU A 61 -23.39 29.12 14.37
CA LEU A 61 -23.85 29.04 12.98
C LEU A 61 -25.03 29.99 12.70
N GLY A 62 -24.91 30.81 11.64
CA GLY A 62 -25.92 31.79 11.26
C GLY A 62 -26.01 33.02 12.17
N SER A 63 -25.05 33.21 13.08
CA SER A 63 -24.87 34.44 13.86
C SER A 63 -23.98 35.43 13.10
N THR A 64 -24.16 36.72 13.37
CA THR A 64 -23.47 37.83 12.71
C THR A 64 -22.37 38.38 13.60
N LEU A 65 -21.19 38.62 13.03
CA LEU A 65 -20.07 39.26 13.74
C LEU A 65 -20.33 40.74 14.02
N LEU A 66 -20.14 41.15 15.28
CA LEU A 66 -20.26 42.55 15.73
C LEU A 66 -18.96 43.34 15.55
N THR A 67 -17.83 42.63 15.48
CA THR A 67 -16.47 43.16 15.35
C THR A 67 -15.65 42.25 14.43
N ASP A 68 -14.50 42.74 13.97
CA ASP A 68 -13.51 41.89 13.30
C ASP A 68 -12.95 40.85 14.30
N VAL A 69 -12.69 39.64 13.83
CA VAL A 69 -12.13 38.55 14.63
C VAL A 69 -10.96 37.91 13.87
N GLU A 70 -9.84 37.74 14.55
CA GLU A 70 -8.63 37.15 13.98
C GLU A 70 -8.77 35.63 13.81
N ALA A 71 -8.00 35.08 12.86
CA ALA A 71 -7.93 33.64 12.62
C ALA A 71 -7.46 32.89 13.89
N LEU A 72 -7.85 31.62 14.02
CA LEU A 72 -7.39 30.73 15.10
C LEU A 72 -7.64 31.26 16.51
N THR A 73 -8.68 32.08 16.68
CA THR A 73 -9.17 32.52 17.99
C THR A 73 -10.52 31.87 18.29
N PRO A 74 -10.75 31.39 19.54
CA PRO A 74 -12.06 30.89 19.94
C PRO A 74 -13.15 31.95 19.80
N ILE A 75 -14.30 31.58 19.24
CA ILE A 75 -15.45 32.48 19.09
C ILE A 75 -16.16 32.58 20.43
N THR A 76 -16.26 33.79 20.97
CA THR A 76 -16.88 34.08 22.27
C THR A 76 -18.20 34.83 22.10
N ARG A 77 -19.00 34.92 23.18
CA ARG A 77 -20.34 35.56 23.12
C ARG A 77 -20.29 37.03 22.73
N ASP A 78 -19.25 37.76 23.11
CA ASP A 78 -19.12 39.21 22.96
C ASP A 78 -18.94 39.66 21.49
N VAL A 79 -18.47 38.78 20.61
CA VAL A 79 -18.28 39.09 19.19
C VAL A 79 -19.50 38.80 18.33
N LEU A 80 -20.59 38.25 18.91
CA LEU A 80 -21.79 37.82 18.17
C LEU A 80 -23.04 38.63 18.52
N ASP A 81 -23.90 38.85 17.52
CA ASP A 81 -25.23 39.44 17.73
C ASP A 81 -26.15 38.54 18.56
N LYS A 82 -26.12 37.23 18.29
CA LYS A 82 -26.90 36.19 18.96
C LYS A 82 -26.07 34.92 19.12
N VAL A 83 -26.57 34.01 19.94
CA VAL A 83 -26.04 32.65 20.12
C VAL A 83 -27.22 31.71 20.10
N ASN A 84 -27.15 30.65 19.31
CA ASN A 84 -28.23 29.69 19.18
C ASN A 84 -28.40 28.91 20.50
N GLU A 85 -29.64 28.75 20.94
CA GLU A 85 -29.97 27.87 22.06
C GLU A 85 -29.83 26.42 21.62
N THR A 86 -29.08 25.62 22.38
CA THR A 86 -28.94 24.19 22.13
C THR A 86 -29.41 23.37 23.33
N GLU A 87 -29.89 22.15 23.08
CA GLU A 87 -30.36 21.25 24.14
C GLU A 87 -29.18 20.85 25.03
N GLU A 88 -29.02 21.49 26.20
CA GLU A 88 -28.04 21.07 27.21
C GLU A 88 -28.38 19.66 27.73
N ALA A 89 -27.40 18.76 27.69
CA ALA A 89 -27.39 17.58 28.54
C ALA A 89 -27.39 18.01 30.02
N PRO A 90 -28.09 17.31 30.94
CA PRO A 90 -28.35 17.81 32.28
C PRO A 90 -27.07 17.96 33.11
N LYS A 91 -26.89 19.15 33.72
CA LYS A 91 -25.89 19.41 34.76
C LYS A 91 -26.11 18.52 35.99
N ALA A 92 -25.01 17.97 36.51
CA ALA A 92 -24.95 17.18 37.73
C ALA A 92 -25.39 17.96 38.98
N ALA A 93 -26.22 17.33 39.81
CA ALA A 93 -26.58 17.73 41.17
C ALA A 93 -26.84 16.44 42.01
N PRO A 94 -26.74 16.48 43.35
CA PRO A 94 -26.11 15.42 44.16
C PRO A 94 -26.90 14.12 44.31
N ALA A 95 -26.14 13.06 44.60
CA ALA A 95 -26.63 11.72 44.87
C ALA A 95 -27.65 11.68 46.02
N GLU A 96 -28.89 11.28 45.71
CA GLU A 96 -29.81 10.63 46.65
C GLU A 96 -30.08 9.20 46.19
N THR A 97 -29.87 8.27 47.13
CA THR A 97 -30.01 6.84 46.98
C THR A 97 -31.50 6.46 46.91
N LYS A 98 -31.95 5.91 45.77
CA LYS A 98 -33.17 5.10 45.69
C LYS A 98 -32.88 3.77 45.00
N ALA A 99 -33.20 2.69 45.71
CA ALA A 99 -33.04 1.30 45.29
C ALA A 99 -33.84 0.97 44.01
N PRO A 100 -33.38 0.01 43.19
CA PRO A 100 -34.01 -0.31 41.92
C PRO A 100 -35.31 -1.11 42.10
N LYS A 101 -36.35 -0.74 41.36
CA LYS A 101 -37.52 -1.60 41.09
C LYS A 101 -37.22 -2.47 39.87
N SER A 102 -37.47 -3.77 39.99
CA SER A 102 -37.31 -4.77 38.95
C SER A 102 -38.24 -4.53 37.76
N ALA A 103 -37.70 -4.48 36.54
CA ALA A 103 -38.46 -4.65 35.30
C ALA A 103 -38.65 -6.15 35.02
N ALA A 104 -39.87 -6.56 34.71
CA ALA A 104 -40.24 -7.94 34.41
C ALA A 104 -39.82 -8.35 32.99
N ALA A 105 -39.39 -9.60 32.83
CA ALA A 105 -39.03 -10.21 31.55
C ALA A 105 -40.25 -10.38 30.61
N PRO A 106 -40.06 -10.29 29.28
CA PRO A 106 -41.13 -10.44 28.31
C PRO A 106 -41.68 -11.88 28.27
N LYS A 107 -43.00 -12.01 28.08
CA LYS A 107 -43.69 -13.32 27.93
C LYS A 107 -43.80 -13.68 26.45
N VAL A 108 -43.28 -14.83 26.06
CA VAL A 108 -43.41 -15.43 24.72
C VAL A 108 -44.56 -16.44 24.74
N LYS A 109 -45.46 -16.38 23.75
CA LYS A 109 -46.48 -17.42 23.52
C LYS A 109 -46.16 -18.16 22.23
N THR A 110 -46.21 -19.48 22.27
CA THR A 110 -46.07 -20.35 21.11
C THR A 110 -47.32 -21.21 20.97
N THR A 111 -47.86 -21.28 19.75
CA THR A 111 -49.00 -22.15 19.41
C THR A 111 -48.73 -22.89 18.12
N VAL A 112 -48.92 -24.21 18.15
CA VAL A 112 -48.72 -25.10 17.00
C VAL A 112 -50.02 -25.17 16.20
N GLY A 113 -50.02 -24.64 14.98
CA GLY A 113 -51.12 -24.78 14.03
C GLY A 113 -50.95 -26.05 13.19
N GLY A 114 -52.06 -26.72 12.85
CA GLY A 114 -52.11 -28.03 12.19
C GLY A 114 -51.51 -28.14 10.78
N ASN A 115 -50.71 -27.16 10.32
CA ASN A 115 -50.08 -27.12 9.00
C ASN A 115 -48.53 -27.12 9.05
N GLY A 116 -47.91 -27.50 10.17
CA GLY A 116 -46.45 -27.66 10.24
C GLY A 116 -45.64 -26.37 10.40
N MET A 117 -46.26 -25.30 10.89
CA MET A 117 -45.64 -24.01 11.20
C MET A 117 -45.77 -23.69 12.70
N ILE A 118 -44.72 -23.13 13.31
CA ILE A 118 -44.74 -22.60 14.68
C ILE A 118 -44.96 -21.08 14.58
N HIS A 119 -46.02 -20.60 15.23
CA HIS A 119 -46.30 -19.17 15.35
C HIS A 119 -45.68 -18.63 16.65
N ILE A 120 -44.76 -17.68 16.54
CA ILE A 120 -44.12 -16.99 17.67
C ILE A 120 -44.60 -15.55 17.71
N GLU A 121 -45.21 -15.14 18.83
CA GLU A 121 -45.69 -13.78 19.06
C GLU A 121 -45.06 -13.19 20.34
N ILE A 122 -44.51 -11.98 20.24
CA ILE A 122 -43.85 -11.26 21.35
C ILE A 122 -44.67 -10.00 21.67
N ASP A 123 -45.31 -10.00 22.84
CA ASP A 123 -46.43 -9.10 23.17
C ASP A 123 -46.03 -7.71 23.72
N LYS A 124 -44.75 -7.31 23.71
CA LYS A 124 -44.22 -5.92 23.83
C LYS A 124 -42.75 -5.89 24.28
N ALA A 125 -41.89 -5.26 23.50
CA ALA A 125 -40.59 -4.74 23.92
C ALA A 125 -40.45 -3.30 23.39
N ASP A 126 -39.82 -2.41 24.15
CA ASP A 126 -39.87 -0.94 23.98
C ASP A 126 -39.36 -0.37 22.63
N LYS A 127 -38.95 -1.23 21.68
CA LYS A 127 -38.58 -0.84 20.30
C LYS A 127 -39.09 -1.79 19.20
N ILE A 128 -39.89 -2.80 19.52
CA ILE A 128 -40.48 -3.74 18.55
C ILE A 128 -41.91 -4.06 18.98
N GLU A 129 -42.88 -3.39 18.37
CA GLU A 129 -44.30 -3.75 18.51
C GLU A 129 -44.69 -4.73 17.39
N GLY A 130 -45.19 -5.91 17.76
CA GLY A 130 -45.96 -6.76 16.85
C GLY A 130 -45.16 -7.68 15.90
N LEU A 131 -43.95 -8.13 16.28
CA LEU A 131 -43.24 -9.13 15.48
C LEU A 131 -43.97 -10.49 15.55
N ARG A 132 -44.48 -10.95 14.40
CA ARG A 132 -45.03 -12.29 14.19
C ARG A 132 -44.12 -13.04 13.23
N LEU A 133 -43.62 -14.20 13.66
CA LEU A 133 -42.73 -15.03 12.85
C LEU A 133 -43.34 -16.42 12.69
N ASP A 134 -43.45 -16.87 11.44
CA ASP A 134 -43.92 -18.20 11.07
C ASP A 134 -42.71 -19.04 10.64
N VAL A 135 -42.34 -20.03 11.46
CA VAL A 135 -41.16 -20.87 11.21
C VAL A 135 -41.58 -22.29 10.85
N PRO A 136 -41.11 -22.86 9.70
CA PRO A 136 -41.33 -24.26 9.36
C PRO A 136 -40.66 -25.17 10.39
N VAL A 137 -41.38 -26.19 10.88
CA VAL A 137 -40.94 -27.08 11.97
C VAL A 137 -39.62 -27.83 11.68
N GLY A 138 -39.18 -27.91 10.41
CA GLY A 138 -38.00 -28.67 9.99
C GLY A 138 -36.62 -28.07 10.29
N ALA A 139 -36.52 -26.86 10.85
CA ALA A 139 -35.22 -26.19 11.11
C ALA A 139 -34.65 -26.42 12.54
N VAL A 140 -35.22 -27.34 13.34
CA VAL A 140 -34.70 -27.70 14.66
C VAL A 140 -34.43 -29.22 14.70
N ASN A 141 -33.15 -29.58 14.78
CA ASN A 141 -32.58 -30.93 14.67
C ASN A 141 -33.30 -32.04 15.46
N GLY A 142 -33.53 -33.20 14.81
CA GLY A 142 -33.78 -34.48 15.50
C GLY A 142 -34.56 -35.53 14.70
N THR A 143 -33.84 -36.30 13.88
CA THR A 143 -34.10 -37.66 13.35
C THR A 143 -35.47 -38.33 13.62
N VAL A 144 -36.31 -38.53 12.59
CA VAL A 144 -36.89 -39.85 12.19
C VAL A 144 -37.59 -39.80 10.82
N CYS A 145 -37.46 -40.90 10.08
CA CYS A 145 -37.94 -41.16 8.73
C CYS A 145 -39.47 -41.36 8.63
N ALA A 146 -40.08 -40.97 7.49
CA ALA A 146 -41.09 -41.74 6.77
C ALA A 146 -41.41 -41.11 5.39
N GLU A 147 -41.73 -41.98 4.44
CA GLU A 147 -41.75 -41.80 2.99
C GLU A 147 -42.96 -41.05 2.39
N GLY A 148 -42.72 -40.43 1.23
CA GLY A 148 -43.61 -40.55 0.06
C GLY A 148 -44.44 -39.31 -0.32
N VAL A 149 -44.09 -38.67 -1.46
CA VAL A 149 -44.93 -38.24 -2.62
C VAL A 149 -44.02 -37.40 -3.57
N PRO A 150 -44.10 -37.53 -4.91
CA PRO A 150 -43.00 -37.19 -5.82
C PRO A 150 -43.01 -35.75 -6.38
N ALA A 151 -41.79 -35.23 -6.53
CA ALA A 151 -41.24 -34.33 -7.54
C ALA A 151 -42.10 -33.18 -8.12
N GLU A 152 -41.73 -31.96 -7.78
CA GLU A 152 -41.53 -30.89 -8.77
C GLU A 152 -40.04 -30.55 -8.82
N ALA A 153 -39.47 -30.64 -10.03
CA ALA A 153 -38.06 -30.36 -10.30
C ALA A 153 -37.81 -28.84 -10.22
N GLY A 154 -37.63 -28.34 -9.00
CA GLY A 154 -36.86 -27.12 -8.80
C GLY A 154 -35.41 -27.42 -9.15
N VAL A 155 -34.86 -26.68 -10.11
CA VAL A 155 -33.42 -26.69 -10.39
C VAL A 155 -32.74 -26.28 -9.09
N ALA A 156 -32.26 -27.27 -8.33
CA ALA A 156 -31.42 -27.04 -7.18
C ALA A 156 -30.23 -26.24 -7.68
N ALA A 157 -30.10 -25.00 -7.22
CA ALA A 157 -28.86 -24.26 -7.34
C ALA A 157 -27.79 -25.17 -6.74
N VAL A 158 -26.95 -25.74 -7.61
CA VAL A 158 -25.81 -26.54 -7.18
C VAL A 158 -24.98 -25.60 -6.33
N ALA A 159 -24.95 -25.82 -5.01
CA ALA A 159 -24.07 -25.10 -4.12
C ALA A 159 -22.66 -25.27 -4.69
N GLN A 160 -22.05 -24.17 -5.16
CA GLN A 160 -20.69 -24.25 -5.67
C GLN A 160 -19.79 -24.73 -4.53
N PRO A 161 -18.90 -25.70 -4.76
CA PRO A 161 -17.93 -26.11 -3.76
C PRO A 161 -17.03 -24.91 -3.42
N THR A 162 -17.12 -24.43 -2.19
CA THR A 162 -16.29 -23.34 -1.67
C THR A 162 -14.86 -23.83 -1.48
N GLY A 163 -13.88 -23.05 -1.95
CA GLY A 163 -12.45 -23.33 -1.82
C GLY A 163 -11.87 -24.26 -2.89
N GLU A 164 -12.61 -24.62 -3.94
CA GLU A 164 -12.07 -25.47 -5.00
C GLU A 164 -10.95 -24.74 -5.77
N LYS A 165 -9.72 -25.25 -5.62
CA LYS A 165 -8.52 -24.73 -6.28
C LYS A 165 -8.52 -25.13 -7.77
N LYS A 166 -8.62 -24.14 -8.66
CA LYS A 166 -8.38 -24.28 -10.09
C LYS A 166 -7.09 -23.55 -10.47
N VAL A 167 -6.10 -24.29 -10.97
CA VAL A 167 -4.88 -23.69 -11.55
C VAL A 167 -5.20 -23.19 -12.95
N ILE A 168 -4.88 -21.92 -13.22
CA ILE A 168 -5.10 -21.29 -14.54
C ILE A 168 -3.86 -21.46 -15.41
N ARG A 169 -2.69 -21.16 -14.84
CA ARG A 169 -1.37 -21.26 -15.48
C ARG A 169 -0.29 -21.44 -14.41
N THR A 170 0.86 -21.92 -14.85
CA THR A 170 2.02 -22.17 -14.00
C THR A 170 3.25 -21.50 -14.58
N LEU A 171 4.02 -20.84 -13.72
CA LEU A 171 5.35 -20.32 -13.98
C LEU A 171 6.35 -21.14 -13.16
N LEU A 172 7.40 -21.64 -13.80
CA LEU A 172 8.53 -22.30 -13.15
C LEU A 172 9.74 -21.34 -13.17
N LYS A 173 10.20 -20.90 -11.99
CA LYS A 173 11.44 -20.15 -11.85
C LYS A 173 12.55 -21.08 -11.40
N LYS A 174 13.63 -21.14 -12.18
CA LYS A 174 14.84 -21.91 -11.87
C LYS A 174 15.95 -20.97 -11.43
N HIS A 175 16.35 -21.07 -10.16
CA HIS A 175 17.43 -20.29 -9.58
C HIS A 175 18.77 -20.98 -9.87
N ILE A 176 19.54 -20.40 -10.77
CA ILE A 176 20.82 -20.91 -11.24
C ILE A 176 21.93 -20.35 -10.36
N LYS A 177 22.69 -21.24 -9.73
CA LYS A 177 23.75 -20.87 -8.79
C LYS A 177 24.90 -20.15 -9.47
N ILE A 178 25.28 -19.01 -8.91
CA ILE A 178 26.51 -18.30 -9.22
C ILE A 178 27.40 -18.29 -7.99
N THR A 179 28.68 -18.56 -8.20
CA THR A 179 29.70 -18.61 -7.15
C THR A 179 30.80 -17.59 -7.33
N ASP A 180 30.96 -17.06 -8.54
CA ASP A 180 32.04 -16.13 -8.87
C ASP A 180 31.65 -15.22 -10.04
N VAL A 181 32.18 -13.99 -10.05
CA VAL A 181 31.94 -13.02 -11.11
C VAL A 181 33.24 -12.30 -11.47
N GLU A 182 33.55 -12.20 -12.77
CA GLU A 182 34.69 -11.44 -13.24
C GLU A 182 34.36 -10.56 -14.45
N ILE A 183 35.07 -9.45 -14.57
CA ILE A 183 35.07 -8.61 -15.77
C ILE A 183 36.23 -9.06 -16.65
N GLY A 184 35.92 -9.55 -17.86
CA GLY A 184 36.86 -10.16 -18.79
C GLY A 184 36.71 -9.62 -20.21
N ASN A 185 37.07 -10.46 -21.19
CA ASN A 185 37.05 -10.13 -22.62
C ASN A 185 35.89 -10.76 -23.41
N GLU A 186 35.12 -11.65 -22.78
CA GLU A 186 33.95 -12.31 -23.36
C GLU A 186 32.86 -12.49 -22.31
N THR A 187 31.59 -12.33 -22.68
CA THR A 187 30.48 -12.66 -21.80
C THR A 187 30.23 -14.16 -21.86
N SER A 188 30.36 -14.86 -20.74
CA SER A 188 30.14 -16.31 -20.67
C SER A 188 29.72 -16.76 -19.28
N LEU A 189 29.07 -17.92 -19.24
CA LEU A 189 28.65 -18.55 -17.99
C LEU A 189 29.13 -20.01 -17.98
N LYS A 190 30.07 -20.33 -17.10
CA LYS A 190 30.76 -21.64 -17.06
C LYS A 190 30.98 -22.06 -15.61
N ASN A 191 30.54 -23.27 -15.25
CA ASN A 191 30.74 -23.85 -13.90
C ASN A 191 30.39 -22.90 -12.73
N GLY A 192 29.26 -22.19 -12.80
CA GLY A 192 28.82 -21.25 -11.77
C GLY A 192 29.57 -19.91 -11.77
N LYS A 193 30.47 -19.66 -12.73
CA LYS A 193 31.20 -18.40 -12.87
C LYS A 193 30.66 -17.58 -14.05
N LEU A 194 30.27 -16.34 -13.76
CA LEU A 194 29.85 -15.34 -14.74
C LEU A 194 31.05 -14.47 -15.13
N THR A 195 31.44 -14.49 -16.41
CA THR A 195 32.39 -13.52 -16.98
C THR A 195 31.60 -12.52 -17.81
N ILE A 196 31.88 -11.22 -17.66
CA ILE A 196 31.23 -10.13 -18.41
C ILE A 196 32.26 -9.45 -19.30
N ASP A 197 31.99 -9.33 -20.61
CA ASP A 197 32.87 -8.58 -21.53
C ASP A 197 32.91 -7.10 -21.15
N LYS A 198 34.08 -6.60 -20.76
CA LYS A 198 34.31 -5.20 -20.41
C LYS A 198 33.88 -4.25 -21.51
N LYS A 199 33.99 -4.63 -22.79
CA LYS A 199 33.63 -3.78 -23.94
C LYS A 199 32.12 -3.60 -24.11
N LEU A 200 31.29 -4.27 -23.30
CA LEU A 200 29.86 -4.04 -23.32
C LEU A 200 29.49 -2.63 -22.86
N THR A 201 30.26 -2.01 -21.95
CA THR A 201 30.01 -0.63 -21.51
C THR A 201 30.09 0.35 -22.68
N ASP A 202 31.09 0.19 -23.56
CA ASP A 202 31.28 1.06 -24.73
C ASP A 202 30.10 0.99 -25.71
N LYS A 203 29.44 -0.17 -25.80
CA LYS A 203 28.25 -0.37 -26.66
C LYS A 203 26.98 0.08 -25.96
N ALA A 204 26.85 -0.25 -24.68
CA ALA A 204 25.70 0.08 -23.85
C ALA A 204 25.43 1.59 -23.81
N VAL A 205 26.48 2.41 -23.67
CA VAL A 205 26.37 3.88 -23.66
C VAL A 205 25.78 4.44 -24.97
N LEU A 206 25.85 3.70 -26.08
CA LEU A 206 25.27 4.13 -27.36
C LEU A 206 23.75 3.90 -27.47
N GLU A 207 23.17 3.15 -26.52
CA GLU A 207 21.73 2.90 -26.51
C GLU A 207 20.91 4.17 -26.25
N ASP A 208 21.48 5.13 -25.51
CA ASP A 208 20.82 6.39 -25.23
C ASP A 208 21.83 7.54 -25.07
N ALA A 209 21.63 8.62 -25.82
CA ALA A 209 22.58 9.73 -25.89
C ALA A 209 22.72 10.52 -24.58
N LEU A 210 21.76 10.38 -23.66
CA LEU A 210 21.83 11.00 -22.34
C LEU A 210 22.76 10.24 -21.38
N CYS A 211 23.05 8.97 -21.62
CA CYS A 211 24.09 8.26 -20.89
C CYS A 211 25.47 8.66 -21.48
N LYS A 212 26.35 9.23 -20.68
CA LYS A 212 27.67 9.71 -21.12
C LYS A 212 28.78 8.71 -20.87
N SER A 213 28.69 7.95 -19.77
CA SER A 213 29.58 6.82 -19.51
C SER A 213 28.91 5.76 -18.65
N LEU A 214 29.44 4.54 -18.73
CA LEU A 214 29.14 3.43 -17.85
C LEU A 214 30.45 2.76 -17.40
N GLU A 215 30.55 2.48 -16.12
CA GLU A 215 31.66 1.71 -15.54
C GLU A 215 31.12 0.50 -14.78
N LEU A 216 31.81 -0.64 -14.89
CA LEU A 216 31.48 -1.86 -14.16
C LEU A 216 32.57 -2.21 -13.17
N ASP A 217 32.16 -2.60 -11.96
CA ASP A 217 33.00 -3.26 -10.98
C ASP A 217 32.24 -4.35 -10.22
N VAL A 218 32.99 -5.23 -9.54
CA VAL A 218 32.42 -6.37 -8.81
C VAL A 218 32.75 -6.23 -7.33
N ILE A 219 31.70 -6.20 -6.51
CA ILE A 219 31.78 -6.05 -5.05
C ILE A 219 31.38 -7.38 -4.42
N TYR A 220 32.33 -8.02 -3.75
CA TYR A 220 32.10 -9.26 -3.01
C TYR A 220 31.53 -8.97 -1.61
N PRO A 221 30.82 -9.93 -0.99
CA PRO A 221 30.23 -9.74 0.34
C PRO A 221 31.20 -9.20 1.40
N ASP A 222 32.45 -9.65 1.39
CA ASP A 222 33.51 -9.24 2.33
C ASP A 222 34.16 -7.87 1.99
N LYS A 223 33.73 -7.22 0.91
CA LYS A 223 34.29 -5.96 0.39
C LYS A 223 33.25 -4.84 0.29
N ARG A 224 32.16 -4.93 1.05
CA ARG A 224 31.05 -3.97 1.01
C ARG A 224 31.33 -2.63 1.68
N HIS A 225 32.40 -2.50 2.47
CA HIS A 225 32.85 -1.20 2.98
C HIS A 225 33.57 -0.39 1.90
N ILE A 226 32.80 0.07 0.92
CA ILE A 226 33.26 0.84 -0.23
C ILE A 226 32.29 2.00 -0.46
N TYR A 227 32.82 3.16 -0.84
CA TYR A 227 31.99 4.29 -1.21
C TYR A 227 31.24 3.98 -2.52
N THR A 228 29.97 4.33 -2.55
CA THR A 228 29.12 4.25 -3.72
C THR A 228 28.33 5.54 -3.88
N GLU A 229 28.06 5.89 -5.14
CA GLU A 229 27.04 6.89 -5.45
C GLU A 229 25.64 6.31 -5.21
N THR A 230 24.64 7.18 -5.25
CA THR A 230 23.24 6.85 -4.99
C THR A 230 22.80 5.62 -5.76
N ILE A 231 22.24 4.66 -5.04
CA ILE A 231 21.65 3.45 -5.58
C ILE A 231 20.33 3.83 -6.25
N MET A 232 20.32 3.77 -7.58
CA MET A 232 19.13 4.00 -8.39
C MET A 232 18.26 2.74 -8.41
N ASP A 233 18.86 1.57 -8.55
CA ASP A 233 18.12 0.31 -8.60
C ASP A 233 19.00 -0.91 -8.28
N VAL A 234 18.36 -1.99 -7.87
CA VAL A 234 18.97 -3.32 -7.77
C VAL A 234 18.16 -4.25 -8.67
N CYS A 235 18.78 -4.75 -9.73
CA CYS A 235 18.15 -5.59 -10.73
C CYS A 235 18.57 -7.06 -10.57
N PRO A 236 17.63 -8.00 -10.52
CA PRO A 236 17.94 -9.42 -10.69
C PRO A 236 18.30 -9.71 -12.15
N ILE A 237 19.15 -10.72 -12.38
CA ILE A 237 19.46 -11.20 -13.73
C ILE A 237 18.56 -12.39 -14.01
N ALA A 238 17.49 -12.16 -14.77
CA ALA A 238 16.51 -13.17 -15.12
C ALA A 238 16.26 -13.19 -16.64
N THR A 239 15.97 -14.36 -17.21
CA THR A 239 15.64 -14.50 -18.63
C THR A 239 14.54 -15.51 -18.86
N LYS A 240 13.71 -15.22 -19.87
CA LYS A 240 12.66 -16.11 -20.31
C LYS A 240 13.22 -17.21 -21.21
N VAL A 241 12.98 -18.46 -20.84
CA VAL A 241 13.41 -19.64 -21.61
C VAL A 241 12.27 -20.21 -22.44
N GLU A 242 11.07 -20.23 -21.88
CA GLU A 242 9.86 -20.77 -22.52
C GLU A 242 8.63 -19.99 -22.03
N GLY A 243 7.67 -19.73 -22.93
CA GLY A 243 6.42 -19.05 -22.62
C GLY A 243 6.54 -17.52 -22.59
N GLU A 244 5.46 -16.87 -22.17
CA GLU A 244 5.35 -15.41 -21.99
C GLU A 244 5.45 -15.05 -20.50
N LEU A 245 5.60 -13.76 -20.17
CA LEU A 245 5.66 -13.33 -18.76
C LEU A 245 4.43 -13.85 -17.99
N GLY A 246 4.68 -14.56 -16.88
CA GLY A 246 3.67 -15.16 -16.02
C GLY A 246 3.36 -16.65 -16.26
N GLU A 247 3.97 -17.29 -17.27
CA GLU A 247 3.83 -18.72 -17.52
C GLU A 247 5.06 -19.36 -18.17
N GLY A 248 5.21 -20.69 -18.11
CA GLY A 248 6.36 -21.36 -18.72
C GLY A 248 7.58 -21.34 -17.79
N VAL A 249 8.78 -21.08 -18.33
CA VAL A 249 10.05 -21.25 -17.60
C VAL A 249 10.91 -19.98 -17.65
N THR A 250 11.30 -19.51 -16.47
CA THR A 250 12.23 -18.39 -16.28
C THR A 250 13.46 -18.87 -15.52
N LYS A 251 14.66 -18.55 -16.02
CA LYS A 251 15.91 -18.76 -15.28
C LYS A 251 16.29 -17.46 -14.58
N VAL A 252 16.68 -17.53 -13.31
CA VAL A 252 17.13 -16.39 -12.50
C VAL A 252 18.51 -16.73 -11.95
N LEU A 253 19.49 -15.84 -12.05
CA LEU A 253 20.77 -16.04 -11.38
C LEU A 253 20.62 -15.82 -9.87
N ASP A 254 21.22 -16.72 -9.10
CA ASP A 254 21.19 -16.76 -7.64
C ASP A 254 22.60 -16.55 -7.07
N GLY A 255 22.75 -15.71 -6.06
CA GLY A 255 24.04 -15.29 -5.51
C GLY A 255 24.70 -14.10 -6.22
N VAL A 256 24.00 -13.45 -7.16
CA VAL A 256 24.49 -12.27 -7.89
C VAL A 256 23.35 -11.32 -8.28
N VAL A 257 23.60 -10.00 -8.21
CA VAL A 257 22.68 -8.95 -8.67
C VAL A 257 23.43 -7.84 -9.43
N PHE A 258 22.70 -7.09 -10.27
CA PHE A 258 23.16 -5.79 -10.75
C PHE A 258 22.72 -4.69 -9.80
N MET A 259 23.58 -3.71 -9.56
CA MET A 259 23.26 -2.50 -8.82
C MET A 259 23.57 -1.28 -9.69
N LEU A 260 22.55 -0.52 -10.05
CA LEU A 260 22.70 0.73 -10.79
C LEU A 260 22.95 1.87 -9.82
N THR A 261 23.98 2.66 -10.10
CA THR A 261 24.27 3.91 -9.38
C THR A 261 24.49 5.01 -10.40
N GLY A 262 24.28 6.27 -10.03
CA GLY A 262 24.54 7.33 -10.99
C GLY A 262 24.58 8.75 -10.48
N VAL A 263 25.25 9.57 -11.27
CA VAL A 263 25.39 11.02 -11.14
C VAL A 263 25.23 11.67 -12.51
N ASP A 264 25.02 12.98 -12.56
CA ASP A 264 25.18 13.74 -13.81
C ASP A 264 26.65 14.14 -14.06
N GLU A 265 26.92 14.79 -15.20
CA GLU A 265 28.28 15.26 -15.58
C GLU A 265 28.91 16.25 -14.58
N ASP A 266 28.12 16.93 -13.74
CA ASP A 266 28.62 17.81 -12.68
C ASP A 266 28.87 17.04 -11.37
N GLY A 267 28.61 15.72 -11.33
CA GLY A 267 28.72 14.87 -10.15
C GLY A 267 27.51 14.97 -9.20
N VAL A 268 26.39 15.54 -9.66
CA VAL A 268 25.18 15.64 -8.85
C VAL A 268 24.49 14.27 -8.80
N GLN A 269 24.18 13.81 -7.58
CA GLN A 269 23.50 12.55 -7.34
C GLN A 269 22.14 12.50 -8.05
N VAL A 270 21.81 11.34 -8.64
CA VAL A 270 20.47 11.08 -9.18
C VAL A 270 19.52 10.74 -8.02
N HIS A 271 19.02 11.77 -7.35
CA HIS A 271 18.17 11.67 -6.14
C HIS A 271 17.17 12.84 -6.08
N GLU A 272 16.09 12.72 -5.30
CA GLU A 272 15.14 13.82 -5.04
C GLU A 272 15.19 14.31 -3.59
N PHE A 273 14.59 13.55 -2.65
CA PHE A 273 14.47 13.98 -1.25
C PHE A 273 15.61 13.46 -0.38
N GLY A 274 15.97 12.19 -0.58
CA GLY A 274 17.04 11.50 0.13
C GLY A 274 17.99 10.83 -0.85
N SER A 275 19.20 10.54 -0.40
CA SER A 275 20.32 10.10 -1.24
C SER A 275 21.14 9.03 -0.53
N SER A 276 21.36 7.90 -1.21
CA SER A 276 21.99 6.69 -0.64
C SER A 276 23.48 6.58 -0.97
N GLU A 277 24.13 7.67 -1.37
CA GLU A 277 25.58 7.74 -1.49
C GLU A 277 26.27 7.61 -0.11
N GLY A 278 27.45 7.01 -0.11
CA GLY A 278 28.20 6.69 1.10
C GLY A 278 28.75 5.28 1.08
N TYR A 279 29.09 4.75 2.25
CA TYR A 279 29.56 3.37 2.37
C TYR A 279 28.41 2.38 2.13
N LEU A 280 28.57 1.48 1.17
CA LEU A 280 27.51 0.58 0.73
C LEU A 280 26.96 -0.31 1.87
N ASP A 281 27.81 -0.76 2.79
CA ASP A 281 27.41 -1.53 3.98
C ASP A 281 26.62 -0.73 5.02
N GLU A 282 26.59 0.60 4.90
CA GLU A 282 25.76 1.51 5.72
C GLU A 282 24.53 2.03 4.96
N LYS A 283 24.55 1.98 3.62
CA LYS A 283 23.57 2.66 2.74
C LYS A 283 22.61 1.73 2.00
N MET A 284 22.74 0.42 2.16
CA MET A 284 21.78 -0.57 1.68
C MET A 284 21.31 -1.46 2.82
N TYR A 285 20.00 -1.71 2.91
CA TYR A 285 19.45 -2.63 3.89
C TYR A 285 19.48 -4.08 3.37
N PHE A 286 20.62 -4.74 3.50
CA PHE A 286 20.83 -6.09 2.95
C PHE A 286 19.75 -7.10 3.42
N GLY A 287 19.36 -8.00 2.52
CA GLY A 287 18.36 -9.03 2.77
C GLY A 287 16.90 -8.58 2.66
N HIS A 288 16.63 -7.28 2.53
CA HIS A 288 15.28 -6.79 2.19
C HIS A 288 14.90 -7.15 0.75
N PRO A 289 13.59 -7.26 0.43
CA PRO A 289 13.13 -7.81 -0.85
C PRO A 289 13.71 -7.14 -2.09
N GLY A 290 13.91 -5.82 -2.04
CA GLY A 290 14.52 -5.02 -3.12
C GLY A 290 16.04 -4.94 -3.10
N CYS A 291 16.68 -5.19 -1.96
CA CYS A 291 18.12 -5.01 -1.78
C CYS A 291 18.90 -6.27 -2.15
N ALA A 292 20.23 -6.21 -2.19
CA ALA A 292 21.07 -7.40 -2.31
C ALA A 292 20.94 -8.31 -1.07
N ASP A 293 21.01 -9.64 -1.26
CA ASP A 293 21.03 -10.59 -0.15
C ASP A 293 22.43 -10.62 0.51
N GLU A 294 22.51 -11.13 1.74
CA GLU A 294 23.76 -11.11 2.52
C GLU A 294 24.98 -11.71 1.81
N ASN A 295 24.75 -12.75 0.99
CA ASN A 295 25.82 -13.46 0.29
C ASN A 295 25.92 -13.08 -1.20
N ASP A 296 25.12 -12.13 -1.68
CA ASP A 296 25.15 -11.74 -3.10
C ASP A 296 26.46 -11.05 -3.46
N ILE A 297 27.02 -11.45 -4.60
CA ILE A 297 28.00 -10.67 -5.34
C ILE A 297 27.25 -9.55 -6.07
N ILE A 298 27.72 -8.31 -5.91
CA ILE A 298 27.12 -7.15 -6.59
C ILE A 298 27.96 -6.80 -7.80
N ILE A 299 27.33 -6.76 -8.98
CA ILE A 299 27.89 -6.12 -10.17
C ILE A 299 27.40 -4.68 -10.16
N ARG A 300 28.25 -3.76 -9.74
CA ARG A 300 27.91 -2.34 -9.74
C ARG A 300 28.08 -1.80 -11.16
N CYS A 301 27.03 -1.15 -11.65
CA CYS A 301 27.02 -0.38 -12.89
C CYS A 301 26.91 1.09 -12.50
N HIS A 302 27.98 1.85 -12.67
CA HIS A 302 28.01 3.27 -12.39
C HIS A 302 27.79 4.07 -13.67
N ALA A 303 26.73 4.89 -13.69
CA ALA A 303 26.35 5.72 -14.82
C ALA A 303 26.63 7.20 -14.58
N VAL A 304 27.20 7.85 -15.58
CA VAL A 304 27.20 9.31 -15.67
C VAL A 304 26.22 9.70 -16.76
N ILE A 305 25.20 10.47 -16.42
CA ILE A 305 24.19 10.98 -17.36
C ILE A 305 24.42 12.45 -17.69
N GLU A 306 23.78 12.94 -18.75
CA GLU A 306 23.89 14.32 -19.20
C GLU A 306 23.58 15.30 -18.07
N ARG A 307 24.39 16.35 -18.00
CA ARG A 307 24.23 17.44 -17.04
C ARG A 307 22.77 17.90 -16.91
N LEU A 308 22.29 18.09 -15.68
CA LEU A 308 20.93 18.56 -15.36
C LEU A 308 19.79 17.61 -15.76
N THR A 309 20.08 16.36 -16.16
CA THR A 309 19.03 15.40 -16.52
C THR A 309 18.65 14.43 -15.39
N GLY A 310 19.38 14.42 -14.27
CA GLY A 310 19.12 13.51 -13.13
C GLY A 310 17.74 13.67 -12.48
N MET A 311 17.15 14.87 -12.53
CA MET A 311 15.82 15.17 -12.00
C MET A 311 14.70 15.02 -13.05
N THR A 312 15.01 14.46 -14.23
CA THR A 312 14.06 14.32 -15.33
C THR A 312 14.09 12.89 -15.86
N ARG A 313 12.92 12.29 -16.10
CA ARG A 313 12.70 10.89 -16.46
C ARG A 313 13.66 10.39 -17.53
N PRO A 314 13.93 11.16 -18.60
CA PRO A 314 14.88 10.73 -19.63
C PRO A 314 16.29 10.41 -19.10
N GLY A 315 16.80 11.13 -18.10
CA GLY A 315 18.14 10.92 -17.54
C GLY A 315 18.29 9.55 -16.87
N PRO A 316 17.55 9.27 -15.78
CA PRO A 316 17.55 7.95 -15.15
C PRO A 316 17.18 6.83 -16.13
N PHE A 317 16.15 7.05 -16.97
CA PHE A 317 15.76 6.05 -17.97
C PHE A 317 16.90 5.67 -18.92
N ALA A 318 17.72 6.64 -19.34
CA ALA A 318 18.90 6.37 -20.16
C ALA A 318 19.92 5.46 -19.44
N ALA A 319 20.23 5.75 -18.16
CA ALA A 319 21.12 4.90 -17.37
C ALA A 319 20.61 3.46 -17.24
N HIS A 320 19.31 3.32 -16.92
CA HIS A 320 18.64 2.02 -16.84
C HIS A 320 18.67 1.27 -18.17
N LYS A 321 18.36 1.94 -19.28
CA LYS A 321 18.37 1.37 -20.64
C LYS A 321 19.75 0.88 -21.05
N CYS A 322 20.79 1.68 -20.79
CA CYS A 322 22.17 1.29 -21.05
C CYS A 322 22.61 0.12 -20.16
N GLN A 323 22.21 0.08 -18.87
CA GLN A 323 22.47 -1.08 -18.01
C GLN A 323 21.78 -2.35 -18.53
N ASP A 324 20.51 -2.27 -18.93
CA ASP A 324 19.74 -3.42 -19.41
C ASP A 324 20.34 -4.03 -20.67
N TYR A 325 21.05 -3.25 -21.49
CA TYR A 325 21.83 -3.77 -22.61
C TYR A 325 22.94 -4.76 -22.17
N ILE A 326 23.64 -4.44 -21.07
CA ILE A 326 24.67 -5.30 -20.49
C ILE A 326 24.02 -6.56 -19.91
N ILE A 327 22.91 -6.41 -19.17
CA ILE A 327 22.16 -7.52 -18.60
C ILE A 327 21.63 -8.44 -19.72
N GLN A 328 21.16 -7.87 -20.85
CA GLN A 328 20.68 -8.65 -21.99
C GLN A 328 21.76 -9.57 -22.56
N ALA A 329 23.01 -9.11 -22.66
CA ALA A 329 24.12 -9.96 -23.10
C ALA A 329 24.32 -11.17 -22.16
N ILE A 330 24.05 -11.00 -20.86
CA ILE A 330 24.08 -12.09 -19.87
C ILE A 330 22.86 -13.00 -20.02
N ARG A 331 21.67 -12.44 -20.27
CA ARG A 331 20.44 -13.22 -20.54
C ARG A 331 20.64 -14.17 -21.73
N GLU A 332 21.29 -13.72 -22.80
CA GLU A 332 21.56 -14.56 -23.98
C GLU A 332 22.43 -15.80 -23.68
N VAL A 333 23.45 -15.67 -22.82
CA VAL A 333 24.23 -16.83 -22.39
C VAL A 333 23.49 -17.69 -21.36
N LEU A 334 22.68 -17.08 -20.49
CA LEU A 334 21.90 -17.76 -19.46
C LEU A 334 20.80 -18.66 -20.06
N LYS A 335 20.13 -18.24 -21.14
CA LYS A 335 19.08 -19.03 -21.80
C LYS A 335 19.51 -20.49 -22.04
N ASN A 336 20.72 -20.65 -22.57
CA ASN A 336 21.29 -21.95 -22.95
C ASN A 336 22.17 -22.59 -21.87
N TYR A 337 22.37 -21.94 -20.72
CA TYR A 337 23.23 -22.44 -19.65
C TYR A 337 22.50 -23.44 -18.75
N GLU A 338 23.04 -24.65 -18.65
CA GLU A 338 22.54 -25.73 -17.78
C GLU A 338 23.44 -25.86 -16.52
N GLY A 339 23.34 -24.87 -15.64
CA GLY A 339 24.05 -24.82 -14.36
C GLY A 339 23.36 -25.59 -13.23
N GLU A 340 23.99 -25.59 -12.06
CA GLU A 340 23.37 -26.10 -10.82
C GLU A 340 22.14 -25.25 -10.46
N VAL A 341 20.98 -25.89 -10.35
CA VAL A 341 19.74 -25.25 -9.87
C VAL A 341 19.70 -25.38 -8.34
N VAL A 342 19.82 -24.26 -7.62
CA VAL A 342 19.79 -24.24 -6.14
C VAL A 342 18.37 -24.19 -5.58
N ARG A 343 17.42 -23.67 -6.37
CA ARG A 343 16.02 -23.57 -5.98
C ARG A 343 15.12 -23.57 -7.22
N GLU A 344 14.01 -24.29 -7.13
CA GLU A 344 12.91 -24.18 -8.08
C GLU A 344 11.69 -23.58 -7.37
N GLU A 345 11.06 -22.59 -7.98
CA GLU A 345 9.80 -22.01 -7.51
C GLU A 345 8.71 -22.34 -8.53
N VAL A 346 7.69 -23.07 -8.08
CA VAL A 346 6.49 -23.34 -8.89
C VAL A 346 5.42 -22.34 -8.47
N CYS A 347 5.20 -21.34 -9.31
CA CYS A 347 4.23 -20.28 -9.09
C CYS A 347 2.95 -20.58 -9.86
N GLU A 348 1.82 -20.72 -9.17
CA GLU A 348 0.53 -20.97 -9.80
C GLU A 348 -0.38 -19.74 -9.69
N ASP A 349 -0.93 -19.30 -10.81
CA ASP A 349 -2.10 -18.44 -10.78
C ASP A 349 -3.33 -19.34 -10.56
N VAL A 350 -4.02 -19.12 -9.45
CA VAL A 350 -5.15 -19.94 -9.04
C VAL A 350 -6.46 -19.15 -9.02
N ARG A 351 -7.57 -19.89 -9.12
CA ARG A 351 -8.89 -19.44 -8.68
C ARG A 351 -9.40 -20.35 -7.59
N ARG A 352 -10.04 -19.76 -6.58
CA ARG A 352 -10.70 -20.49 -5.49
C ARG A 352 -12.17 -20.12 -5.46
N ALA A 353 -12.99 -20.90 -6.18
CA ALA A 353 -14.43 -20.65 -6.26
C ALA A 353 -15.04 -20.64 -4.85
N GLY A 354 -15.83 -19.62 -4.51
CA GLY A 354 -16.48 -19.47 -3.21
C GLY A 354 -15.60 -18.89 -2.09
N ASN A 355 -14.30 -18.67 -2.31
CA ASN A 355 -13.49 -17.83 -1.43
C ASN A 355 -13.70 -16.35 -1.77
N PRO A 356 -13.50 -15.42 -0.80
CA PRO A 356 -13.55 -14.00 -1.09
C PRO A 356 -12.49 -13.58 -2.11
N ARG A 357 -12.94 -12.87 -3.14
CA ARG A 357 -12.14 -12.37 -4.26
C ARG A 357 -11.42 -11.10 -3.83
N VAL A 358 -10.10 -11.14 -3.86
CA VAL A 358 -9.28 -10.00 -3.45
C VAL A 358 -8.32 -9.56 -4.54
N VAL A 359 -8.00 -8.27 -4.54
CA VAL A 359 -7.01 -7.65 -5.43
C VAL A 359 -5.95 -6.95 -4.60
N LEU A 360 -4.69 -7.07 -5.02
CA LEU A 360 -3.63 -6.19 -4.59
C LEU A 360 -3.56 -4.99 -5.54
N VAL A 361 -3.68 -3.78 -5.02
CA VAL A 361 -3.42 -2.56 -5.77
C VAL A 361 -2.05 -2.05 -5.37
N LYS A 362 -1.12 -2.01 -6.33
CA LYS A 362 0.20 -1.40 -6.19
C LYS A 362 0.18 -0.05 -6.87
N GLU A 363 0.18 1.01 -6.08
CA GLU A 363 0.58 2.32 -6.56
C GLU A 363 2.09 2.29 -6.80
N ILE A 364 2.46 2.41 -8.06
CA ILE A 364 3.85 2.41 -8.53
C ILE A 364 4.20 3.82 -9.01
N MET A 365 5.49 4.14 -9.06
CA MET A 365 5.89 5.50 -9.44
C MET A 365 5.33 5.92 -10.79
N GLY A 366 4.67 7.08 -10.78
CA GLY A 366 4.02 7.68 -11.95
C GLY A 366 4.03 9.20 -11.94
N GLN A 367 4.85 9.80 -11.08
CA GLN A 367 4.84 11.24 -10.82
C GLN A 367 5.49 12.06 -11.94
N GLY A 368 6.27 11.47 -12.83
CA GLY A 368 7.15 12.29 -13.65
C GLY A 368 8.34 12.78 -12.84
N ALA A 369 8.85 13.97 -13.14
CA ALA A 369 10.19 14.38 -12.68
C ALA A 369 11.18 13.27 -13.05
N MET A 370 11.81 12.59 -12.10
CA MET A 370 12.70 11.44 -12.33
C MET A 370 12.05 10.05 -12.13
N HIS A 371 10.82 10.00 -11.59
CA HIS A 371 10.15 8.79 -11.15
C HIS A 371 9.29 8.17 -12.26
N ASP A 372 9.42 6.86 -12.43
CA ASP A 372 8.62 6.05 -13.35
C ASP A 372 8.87 4.56 -13.10
N ASN A 373 8.04 3.72 -13.71
CA ASN A 373 8.30 2.29 -13.83
C ASN A 373 8.06 1.86 -15.28
N VAL A 374 8.83 0.89 -15.73
CA VAL A 374 8.57 0.20 -17.00
C VAL A 374 7.75 -1.06 -16.70
N ILE A 375 6.63 -1.19 -17.40
CA ILE A 375 5.65 -2.25 -17.23
C ILE A 375 5.68 -3.18 -18.44
N CYS A 376 5.63 -4.47 -18.17
CA CYS A 376 5.61 -5.58 -19.13
C CYS A 376 6.74 -5.53 -20.19
N PRO A 377 8.03 -5.51 -19.78
CA PRO A 377 9.14 -5.73 -20.70
C PRO A 377 9.07 -7.11 -21.36
N THR A 378 9.80 -7.30 -22.47
CA THR A 378 9.88 -8.59 -23.16
C THR A 378 10.62 -9.64 -22.34
N GLU A 379 11.68 -9.23 -21.63
CA GLU A 379 12.44 -10.08 -20.72
C GLU A 379 12.11 -9.73 -19.26
N PRO A 380 12.09 -10.71 -18.35
CA PRO A 380 11.94 -10.48 -16.92
C PRO A 380 12.85 -9.35 -16.41
N CYS A 381 12.27 -8.37 -15.72
CA CYS A 381 12.97 -7.24 -15.12
C CYS A 381 13.76 -6.39 -16.13
N GLY A 382 13.45 -6.46 -17.43
CA GLY A 382 14.10 -5.67 -18.47
C GLY A 382 13.42 -4.34 -18.76
N ILE A 383 13.86 -3.68 -19.84
CA ILE A 383 13.28 -2.42 -20.33
C ILE A 383 12.71 -2.58 -21.73
N LEU A 384 13.41 -3.32 -22.59
CA LEU A 384 13.01 -3.50 -23.99
C LEU A 384 11.60 -4.08 -24.09
N GLY A 385 10.76 -3.46 -24.92
CA GLY A 385 9.37 -3.87 -25.15
C GLY A 385 8.35 -3.35 -24.12
N GLY A 386 8.83 -2.95 -22.94
CA GLY A 386 7.96 -2.43 -21.88
C GLY A 386 7.49 -1.01 -22.16
N GLN A 387 6.43 -0.61 -21.46
CA GLN A 387 5.89 0.75 -21.52
C GLN A 387 6.06 1.46 -20.18
N LYS A 388 6.40 2.74 -20.26
CA LYS A 388 6.55 3.60 -19.09
C LYS A 388 5.17 3.92 -18.51
N ASN A 389 5.00 3.78 -17.20
CA ASN A 389 3.73 3.97 -16.50
C ASN A 389 3.11 5.35 -16.78
N VAL A 390 3.93 6.40 -16.72
CA VAL A 390 3.50 7.77 -17.05
C VAL A 390 3.01 7.89 -18.50
N ASP A 391 3.66 7.20 -19.43
CA ASP A 391 3.30 7.26 -20.85
C ASP A 391 2.02 6.47 -21.15
N CYS A 392 1.67 5.51 -20.30
CA CYS A 392 0.35 4.87 -20.27
C CYS A 392 -0.73 5.75 -19.63
N GLY A 393 -0.40 6.96 -19.16
CA GLY A 393 -1.32 7.87 -18.51
C GLY A 393 -1.60 7.53 -17.04
N ASN A 394 -0.71 6.75 -16.40
CA ASN A 394 -0.83 6.31 -15.00
C ASN A 394 -2.12 5.53 -14.69
N VAL A 395 -2.86 5.09 -15.71
CA VAL A 395 -4.13 4.39 -15.52
C VAL A 395 -3.91 3.00 -14.91
N PRO A 396 -4.90 2.45 -14.20
CA PRO A 396 -4.80 1.11 -13.63
C PRO A 396 -4.59 0.04 -14.72
N ILE A 397 -3.52 -0.75 -14.59
CA ILE A 397 -3.19 -1.90 -15.44
C ILE A 397 -3.24 -3.16 -14.57
N MET A 398 -4.10 -4.10 -14.96
CA MET A 398 -4.25 -5.38 -14.26
C MET A 398 -3.25 -6.41 -14.79
N LEU A 399 -2.45 -6.95 -13.89
CA LEU A 399 -1.50 -8.05 -14.11
C LEU A 399 -1.93 -9.29 -13.31
N THR A 400 -1.47 -10.45 -13.76
CA THR A 400 -1.62 -11.68 -12.96
C THR A 400 -0.55 -11.73 -11.86
N PRO A 401 -0.79 -12.45 -10.76
CA PRO A 401 0.23 -12.65 -9.71
C PRO A 401 1.54 -13.19 -10.28
N ASN A 402 1.45 -14.17 -11.19
CA ASN A 402 2.63 -14.70 -11.85
C ASN A 402 3.35 -13.69 -12.76
N GLN A 403 2.65 -12.78 -13.45
CA GLN A 403 3.32 -11.73 -14.24
C GLN A 403 4.22 -10.85 -13.37
N VAL A 404 3.73 -10.44 -12.19
CA VAL A 404 4.53 -9.69 -11.21
C VAL A 404 5.74 -10.51 -10.75
N ARG A 405 5.53 -11.78 -10.37
CA ARG A 405 6.59 -12.75 -9.99
C ARG A 405 7.58 -13.11 -11.10
N ASP A 406 7.24 -12.78 -12.34
CA ASP A 406 8.07 -13.01 -13.53
C ASP A 406 8.76 -11.73 -14.03
N GLY A 407 8.74 -10.66 -13.23
CA GLY A 407 9.47 -9.44 -13.53
C GLY A 407 8.79 -8.54 -14.55
N SER A 408 7.45 -8.48 -14.56
CA SER A 408 6.71 -7.52 -15.38
C SER A 408 6.89 -6.06 -14.96
N ILE A 409 7.58 -5.76 -13.85
CA ILE A 409 7.85 -4.38 -13.41
C ILE A 409 9.35 -4.18 -13.29
N HIS A 410 9.84 -3.10 -13.88
CA HIS A 410 11.19 -2.57 -13.72
C HIS A 410 11.09 -1.15 -13.16
N ALA A 411 11.67 -0.92 -11.98
CA ALA A 411 11.62 0.36 -11.29
C ALA A 411 12.68 1.32 -11.87
N LEU A 412 12.37 2.61 -12.02
CA LEU A 412 13.41 3.64 -12.23
C LEU A 412 13.87 4.17 -10.88
N THR A 413 13.46 5.40 -10.51
CA THR A 413 13.85 6.07 -9.26
C THR A 413 12.65 6.32 -8.37
N CYS A 414 12.89 6.60 -7.08
CA CYS A 414 11.88 6.91 -6.07
C CYS A 414 12.22 8.25 -5.41
N ILE A 415 11.29 8.84 -4.67
CA ILE A 415 11.47 10.09 -3.91
C ILE A 415 12.58 9.97 -2.86
N GLY A 416 12.66 8.83 -2.18
CA GLY A 416 13.68 8.55 -1.16
C GLY A 416 14.13 7.09 -1.22
N PRO A 417 15.39 6.80 -0.89
CA PRO A 417 15.95 5.46 -1.02
C PRO A 417 15.33 4.45 -0.05
N ALA A 418 14.95 4.83 1.17
CA ALA A 418 14.43 3.91 2.18
C ALA A 418 13.11 3.26 1.80
N THR A 419 12.24 4.01 1.14
CA THR A 419 10.91 3.55 0.70
C THR A 419 10.90 3.06 -0.74
N LYS A 420 12.07 2.99 -1.39
CA LYS A 420 12.17 2.57 -2.78
C LYS A 420 11.96 1.07 -2.92
N GLU A 421 11.01 0.70 -3.77
CA GLU A 421 10.86 -0.67 -4.23
C GLU A 421 11.68 -0.84 -5.51
N MET A 422 12.88 -1.42 -5.38
CA MET A 422 13.74 -1.74 -6.53
C MET A 422 13.09 -2.77 -7.46
N THR A 423 13.60 -2.92 -8.68
CA THR A 423 13.15 -3.97 -9.63
C THR A 423 13.17 -5.37 -9.00
N ARG A 424 14.15 -5.66 -8.14
CA ARG A 424 14.22 -6.93 -7.39
C ARG A 424 13.08 -7.10 -6.38
N HIS A 425 12.51 -6.01 -5.85
CA HIS A 425 11.37 -6.05 -4.94
C HIS A 425 10.16 -6.65 -5.64
N TYR A 426 9.81 -6.14 -6.83
CA TYR A 426 8.61 -6.55 -7.55
C TYR A 426 8.59 -8.03 -7.92
N ILE A 427 9.72 -8.61 -8.35
CA ILE A 427 9.78 -10.06 -8.64
C ILE A 427 9.76 -10.94 -7.37
N ARG A 428 9.87 -10.32 -6.19
CA ARG A 428 9.84 -10.93 -4.85
C ARG A 428 8.72 -10.35 -3.97
N GLU A 429 7.72 -9.71 -4.58
CA GLU A 429 6.74 -8.85 -3.91
C GLU A 429 6.04 -9.60 -2.75
N PRO A 430 6.31 -9.24 -1.48
CA PRO A 430 5.83 -10.02 -0.34
C PRO A 430 4.31 -10.10 -0.22
N LEU A 431 3.57 -9.06 -0.66
CA LEU A 431 2.10 -9.09 -0.66
C LEU A 431 1.55 -10.06 -1.71
N VAL A 432 2.17 -10.13 -2.90
CA VAL A 432 1.81 -11.12 -3.92
C VAL A 432 2.10 -12.52 -3.43
N GLU A 433 3.28 -12.73 -2.82
CA GLU A 433 3.65 -14.03 -2.26
C GLU A 433 2.70 -14.48 -1.15
N GLY A 434 2.40 -13.59 -0.20
CA GLY A 434 1.49 -13.88 0.90
C GLY A 434 0.06 -14.15 0.44
N LEU A 435 -0.50 -13.30 -0.43
CA LEU A 435 -1.87 -13.44 -0.92
C LEU A 435 -2.05 -14.70 -1.79
N ALA A 436 -1.07 -15.04 -2.62
CA ALA A 436 -1.14 -16.23 -3.46
C ALA A 436 -0.90 -17.53 -2.68
N ALA A 437 -0.15 -17.49 -1.57
CA ALA A 437 -0.01 -18.62 -0.65
C ALA A 437 -1.25 -18.83 0.23
N ASP A 438 -2.07 -17.79 0.40
CA ASP A 438 -3.28 -17.86 1.21
C ASP A 438 -4.32 -18.83 0.61
N THR A 439 -4.96 -19.61 1.48
CA THR A 439 -5.96 -20.61 1.08
C THR A 439 -7.39 -20.19 1.37
N GLU A 440 -7.58 -19.09 2.11
CA GLU A 440 -8.88 -18.54 2.49
C GLU A 440 -9.31 -17.41 1.54
N LEU A 441 -8.37 -16.77 0.83
CA LEU A 441 -8.65 -15.72 -0.14
C LEU A 441 -8.42 -16.19 -1.59
N ASP A 442 -9.14 -15.61 -2.54
CA ASP A 442 -8.93 -15.78 -3.98
C ASP A 442 -8.24 -14.53 -4.56
N LEU A 443 -6.91 -14.56 -4.69
CA LEU A 443 -6.17 -13.46 -5.33
C LEU A 443 -6.46 -13.45 -6.83
N ILE A 444 -7.32 -12.53 -7.28
CA ILE A 444 -7.74 -12.50 -8.67
C ILE A 444 -6.76 -11.75 -9.59
N GLY A 445 -5.92 -10.87 -9.03
CA GLY A 445 -4.78 -10.26 -9.70
C GLY A 445 -4.20 -9.07 -8.96
N VAL A 446 -3.25 -8.40 -9.62
CA VAL A 446 -2.50 -7.25 -9.11
C VAL A 446 -2.74 -6.07 -10.03
N VAL A 447 -3.26 -4.97 -9.51
CA VAL A 447 -3.49 -3.74 -10.27
C VAL A 447 -2.33 -2.79 -10.00
N CYS A 448 -1.54 -2.50 -11.03
CA CYS A 448 -0.54 -1.44 -11.00
C CYS A 448 -1.22 -0.13 -11.41
N VAL A 449 -1.13 0.91 -10.58
CA VAL A 449 -1.69 2.25 -10.85
C VAL A 449 -0.60 3.29 -10.59
N GLY A 450 -0.53 4.34 -11.40
CA GLY A 450 0.47 5.39 -11.21
C GLY A 450 0.02 6.50 -10.27
N SER A 451 0.98 7.34 -9.87
CA SER A 451 0.78 8.52 -9.02
C SER A 451 1.01 9.84 -9.79
N PRO A 452 0.05 10.34 -10.59
CA PRO A 452 0.25 11.55 -11.42
C PRO A 452 0.74 12.78 -10.63
N GLN A 453 1.54 13.64 -11.26
CA GLN A 453 1.93 14.92 -10.62
C GLN A 453 0.74 15.86 -10.44
N VAL A 454 -0.13 15.93 -11.44
CA VAL A 454 -1.20 16.92 -11.52
C VAL A 454 -2.41 16.45 -10.72
N ASN A 455 -2.88 17.27 -9.78
CA ASN A 455 -3.95 16.89 -8.87
C ASN A 455 -5.26 16.47 -9.56
N ASP A 456 -5.64 17.12 -10.67
CA ASP A 456 -6.84 16.72 -11.42
C ASP A 456 -6.68 15.33 -12.03
N GLU A 457 -5.47 14.96 -12.46
CA GLU A 457 -5.16 13.62 -12.95
C GLU A 457 -5.18 12.59 -11.82
N LYS A 458 -4.69 12.93 -10.61
CA LYS A 458 -4.75 12.07 -9.42
C LYS A 458 -6.19 11.60 -9.14
N LEU A 459 -7.13 12.56 -9.13
CA LEU A 459 -8.55 12.27 -8.93
C LEU A 459 -9.13 11.42 -10.06
N TRP A 460 -8.80 11.75 -11.31
CA TRP A 460 -9.29 11.03 -12.48
C TRP A 460 -8.80 9.57 -12.51
N VAL A 461 -7.49 9.34 -12.29
CA VAL A 461 -6.87 8.01 -12.22
C VAL A 461 -7.46 7.19 -11.08
N SER A 462 -7.58 7.78 -9.88
CA SER A 462 -8.22 7.13 -8.73
C SER A 462 -9.66 6.70 -9.02
N GLU A 463 -10.42 7.55 -9.72
CA GLU A 463 -11.80 7.21 -10.11
C GLU A 463 -11.85 6.02 -11.08
N ARG A 464 -10.91 5.95 -12.06
CA ARG A 464 -10.77 4.79 -12.95
C ARG A 464 -10.47 3.52 -12.17
N LEU A 465 -9.60 3.59 -11.16
CA LEU A 465 -9.33 2.47 -10.26
C LEU A 465 -10.60 2.02 -9.55
N GLY A 466 -11.37 2.95 -8.98
CA GLY A 466 -12.63 2.63 -8.32
C GLY A 466 -13.61 1.86 -9.24
N PHE A 467 -13.82 2.34 -10.47
CA PHE A 467 -14.69 1.65 -11.44
C PHE A 467 -14.14 0.29 -11.85
N LEU A 468 -12.82 0.12 -11.93
CA LEU A 468 -12.21 -1.18 -12.19
C LEU A 468 -12.50 -2.16 -11.05
N LEU A 469 -12.29 -1.75 -9.79
CA LEU A 469 -12.55 -2.60 -8.62
C LEU A 469 -14.02 -3.03 -8.56
N GLU A 470 -14.95 -2.10 -8.80
CA GLU A 470 -16.40 -2.38 -8.90
C GLU A 470 -16.72 -3.38 -10.01
N SER A 471 -16.13 -3.19 -11.19
CA SER A 471 -16.38 -4.05 -12.36
C SER A 471 -15.82 -5.47 -12.19
N LEU A 472 -14.79 -5.63 -11.36
CA LEU A 472 -14.19 -6.93 -11.05
C LEU A 472 -14.99 -7.75 -10.02
N ASP A 473 -15.97 -7.13 -9.36
CA ASP A 473 -16.81 -7.73 -8.32
C ASP A 473 -15.94 -8.39 -7.24
N ILE A 474 -15.19 -7.55 -6.51
CA ILE A 474 -14.24 -7.97 -5.47
C ILE A 474 -14.81 -7.77 -4.07
N ASP A 475 -14.40 -8.64 -3.16
CA ASP A 475 -14.82 -8.64 -1.75
C ASP A 475 -13.88 -7.83 -0.85
N GLY A 476 -12.69 -7.48 -1.33
CA GLY A 476 -11.73 -6.65 -0.59
C GLY A 476 -10.45 -6.37 -1.36
N CYS A 477 -9.68 -5.38 -0.92
CA CYS A 477 -8.38 -5.07 -1.52
C CYS A 477 -7.33 -4.62 -0.49
N ILE A 478 -6.07 -4.86 -0.84
CA ILE A 478 -4.92 -4.21 -0.19
C ILE A 478 -4.41 -3.16 -1.16
N ILE A 479 -4.19 -1.94 -0.70
CA ILE A 479 -3.58 -0.86 -1.48
C ILE A 479 -2.25 -0.54 -0.83
N THR A 480 -1.19 -0.43 -1.62
CA THR A 480 0.18 -0.14 -1.15
C THR A 480 0.86 0.82 -2.10
N THR A 481 1.75 1.66 -1.57
CA THR A 481 2.56 2.61 -2.35
C THR A 481 4.01 2.57 -1.89
N GLU A 482 4.93 2.67 -2.84
CA GLU A 482 6.30 3.10 -2.55
C GLU A 482 6.38 4.63 -2.46
N GLY A 483 7.41 5.15 -1.78
CA GLY A 483 7.56 6.59 -1.55
C GLY A 483 6.63 7.17 -0.50
N PHE A 484 6.58 8.50 -0.44
CA PHE A 484 5.75 9.28 0.50
C PHE A 484 5.50 10.69 -0.02
N GLY A 485 4.68 11.48 0.68
CA GLY A 485 4.42 12.88 0.34
C GLY A 485 3.38 13.03 -0.76
N ASN A 486 3.77 13.45 -1.96
CA ASN A 486 2.80 13.73 -3.04
C ASN A 486 2.06 12.47 -3.53
N ASN A 487 2.72 11.31 -3.53
CA ASN A 487 2.11 10.01 -3.83
C ASN A 487 1.04 9.63 -2.80
N HIS A 488 1.23 10.01 -1.53
CA HIS A 488 0.23 9.71 -0.48
C HIS A 488 -1.14 10.33 -0.75
N ILE A 489 -1.20 11.39 -1.56
CA ILE A 489 -2.47 11.95 -2.02
C ILE A 489 -3.21 10.91 -2.88
N ASP A 490 -2.55 10.32 -3.88
CA ASP A 490 -3.13 9.27 -4.73
C ASP A 490 -3.54 8.06 -3.88
N PHE A 491 -2.63 7.57 -3.06
CA PHE A 491 -2.82 6.41 -2.19
C PHE A 491 -4.08 6.54 -1.31
N VAL A 492 -4.23 7.69 -0.66
CA VAL A 492 -5.40 7.98 0.18
C VAL A 492 -6.67 8.16 -0.66
N GLN A 493 -6.57 8.69 -1.89
CA GLN A 493 -7.70 8.75 -2.82
C GLN A 493 -8.10 7.36 -3.34
N HIS A 494 -7.14 6.47 -3.61
CA HIS A 494 -7.38 5.08 -4.02
C HIS A 494 -8.14 4.31 -2.93
N ILE A 495 -7.72 4.44 -1.67
CA ILE A 495 -8.46 3.92 -0.50
C ILE A 495 -9.87 4.50 -0.46
N GLY A 496 -10.00 5.81 -0.71
CA GLY A 496 -11.28 6.49 -0.80
C GLY A 496 -12.22 5.92 -1.86
N GLN A 497 -11.69 5.52 -3.01
CA GLN A 497 -12.47 5.01 -4.14
C GLN A 497 -12.95 3.57 -3.89
N ALA A 498 -12.14 2.75 -3.22
CA ALA A 498 -12.58 1.44 -2.71
C ALA A 498 -13.69 1.60 -1.66
N GLY A 499 -13.45 2.44 -0.64
CA GLY A 499 -14.41 2.63 0.46
C GLY A 499 -15.75 3.24 0.04
N LYS A 500 -15.78 4.17 -0.95
CA LYS A 500 -17.02 4.72 -1.52
C LYS A 500 -17.92 3.66 -2.18
N ARG A 501 -17.37 2.49 -2.48
CA ARG A 501 -18.06 1.35 -3.11
C ARG A 501 -18.30 0.21 -2.14
N ASP A 502 -18.17 0.50 -0.84
CA ASP A 502 -18.31 -0.47 0.24
C ASP A 502 -17.34 -1.68 0.13
N ILE A 503 -16.18 -1.49 -0.52
CA ILE A 503 -15.13 -2.51 -0.62
C ILE A 503 -14.20 -2.38 0.61
N PRO A 504 -14.10 -3.42 1.46
CA PRO A 504 -13.10 -3.50 2.53
C PRO A 504 -11.68 -3.27 2.00
N VAL A 505 -10.98 -2.30 2.59
CA VAL A 505 -9.64 -1.88 2.13
C VAL A 505 -8.66 -1.78 3.30
N VAL A 506 -7.43 -2.25 3.07
CA VAL A 506 -6.27 -2.06 3.94
C VAL A 506 -5.19 -1.30 3.18
N GLY A 507 -4.72 -0.19 3.74
CA GLY A 507 -3.56 0.55 3.22
C GLY A 507 -2.25 0.04 3.81
N VAL A 508 -1.18 0.02 3.03
CA VAL A 508 0.18 -0.35 3.46
C VAL A 508 1.15 0.69 2.91
N SER A 509 1.87 1.39 3.79
CA SER A 509 2.81 2.45 3.39
C SER A 509 3.71 2.82 4.55
N PHE A 510 4.84 3.46 4.23
CA PHE A 510 5.59 4.27 5.18
C PHE A 510 4.79 5.53 5.56
N CYS A 511 4.30 5.61 6.80
CA CYS A 511 3.44 6.67 7.31
C CYS A 511 3.90 7.20 8.69
N ALA A 512 5.18 6.98 9.04
CA ALA A 512 5.80 7.55 10.24
C ALA A 512 5.99 9.07 10.12
N TYR A 513 6.78 9.71 10.99
CA TYR A 513 6.82 11.17 11.12
C TYR A 513 7.14 11.91 9.81
N GLN A 514 8.12 11.45 9.02
CA GLN A 514 8.44 12.12 7.74
C GLN A 514 7.49 11.74 6.61
N GLY A 515 6.88 10.56 6.69
CA GLY A 515 5.89 10.06 5.75
C GLY A 515 4.44 10.33 6.18
N GLN A 516 4.20 11.23 7.13
CA GLN A 516 2.87 11.42 7.68
C GLN A 516 1.90 11.83 6.57
N LEU A 517 0.73 11.20 6.54
CA LEU A 517 -0.30 11.50 5.55
C LEU A 517 -0.73 12.96 5.66
N VAL A 518 -0.46 13.74 4.60
CA VAL A 518 -0.83 15.16 4.52
C VAL A 518 -2.32 15.37 4.23
N VAL A 519 -3.00 14.33 3.76
CA VAL A 519 -4.44 14.30 3.50
C VAL A 519 -5.06 13.06 4.14
N GLY A 520 -6.20 13.25 4.80
CA GLY A 520 -6.97 12.15 5.39
C GLY A 520 -8.09 11.67 4.48
N ASN A 521 -8.58 10.47 4.74
CA ASN A 521 -9.82 9.96 4.16
C ASN A 521 -10.57 9.12 5.19
N LYS A 522 -11.88 9.32 5.32
CA LYS A 522 -12.72 8.59 6.28
C LYS A 522 -12.71 7.06 6.10
N TYR A 523 -12.29 6.56 4.94
CA TYR A 523 -12.16 5.12 4.66
C TYR A 523 -10.78 4.55 5.03
N ALA A 524 -9.76 5.39 5.26
CA ALA A 524 -8.41 4.98 5.69
C ALA A 524 -8.39 4.58 7.19
N THR A 525 -9.17 3.55 7.51
CA THR A 525 -9.42 3.07 8.89
C THR A 525 -8.60 1.82 9.24
N ALA A 526 -7.91 1.25 8.27
CA ALA A 526 -7.08 0.06 8.41
C ALA A 526 -5.78 0.29 7.65
N MET A 527 -4.70 0.53 8.40
CA MET A 527 -3.39 0.92 7.86
C MET A 527 -2.31 0.04 8.48
N VAL A 528 -1.35 -0.39 7.67
CA VAL A 528 -0.17 -1.12 8.09
C VAL A 528 1.07 -0.30 7.77
N GLU A 529 1.87 -0.07 8.79
CA GLU A 529 3.10 0.73 8.74
C GLU A 529 4.32 -0.09 8.32
N GLU A 530 5.24 0.56 7.60
CA GLU A 530 6.47 -0.04 7.03
C GLU A 530 7.76 0.54 7.63
N ASN A 531 7.69 1.62 8.42
CA ASN A 531 8.86 2.27 8.97
C ASN A 531 9.78 1.31 9.72
N MET A 532 11.05 1.33 9.33
CA MET A 532 12.16 0.62 9.98
C MET A 532 13.16 1.55 10.64
N ASP A 533 12.97 2.87 10.55
CA ASP A 533 13.84 3.86 11.19
C ASP A 533 13.42 4.14 12.65
N LYS A 534 14.37 4.23 13.57
CA LYS A 534 14.09 4.49 14.99
C LYS A 534 13.50 5.88 15.24
N GLY A 535 13.91 6.86 14.45
CA GLY A 535 13.38 8.22 14.50
C GLY A 535 12.04 8.38 13.79
N GLY A 536 11.67 7.46 12.90
CA GLY A 536 10.47 7.55 12.07
C GLY A 536 10.66 8.41 10.81
N PHE A 537 11.88 8.47 10.29
CA PHE A 537 12.27 9.28 9.13
C PHE A 537 12.77 8.43 7.96
N GLU A 538 12.79 9.04 6.77
CA GLU A 538 13.59 8.58 5.65
C GLU A 538 15.07 8.69 6.06
N ASN A 539 15.73 7.54 6.13
CA ASN A 539 17.05 7.39 6.74
C ASN A 539 18.19 7.26 5.74
N ASN A 540 17.91 7.50 4.45
CA ASN A 540 18.84 7.38 3.34
C ASN A 540 19.41 5.96 3.10
N VAL A 541 18.85 4.93 3.73
CA VAL A 541 19.30 3.54 3.57
C VAL A 541 18.39 2.82 2.60
N ALA A 542 18.91 2.49 1.42
CA ALA A 542 18.13 1.94 0.32
C ALA A 542 17.34 0.69 0.73
N GLY A 543 16.02 0.71 0.46
CA GLY A 543 15.07 -0.38 0.70
C GLY A 543 14.76 -0.69 2.17
N CYS A 544 15.11 0.19 3.10
CA CYS A 544 14.93 -0.02 4.53
C CYS A 544 13.46 -0.07 4.97
N SER A 545 12.65 0.90 4.59
CA SER A 545 11.23 1.04 4.98
C SER A 545 10.31 0.70 3.81
N CYS A 546 10.34 -0.56 3.37
CA CYS A 546 9.50 -1.09 2.29
C CYS A 546 8.68 -2.30 2.78
N VAL A 547 7.74 -2.77 1.97
CA VAL A 547 6.97 -3.99 2.24
C VAL A 547 7.90 -5.19 2.49
N THR A 548 7.73 -5.86 3.64
CA THR A 548 8.40 -7.14 3.98
C THR A 548 7.38 -8.28 4.13
N LYS A 549 7.85 -9.50 4.38
CA LYS A 549 6.96 -10.66 4.66
C LYS A 549 6.10 -10.43 5.90
N GLU A 550 6.68 -9.80 6.93
CA GLU A 550 5.99 -9.48 8.18
C GLU A 550 4.94 -8.39 7.95
N VAL A 551 5.26 -7.35 7.15
CA VAL A 551 4.29 -6.33 6.71
C VAL A 551 3.14 -6.99 5.95
N ALA A 552 3.44 -7.86 4.98
CA ALA A 552 2.43 -8.55 4.18
C ALA A 552 1.53 -9.44 5.05
N ALA A 553 2.09 -10.20 5.99
CA ALA A 553 1.32 -11.02 6.92
C ALA A 553 0.35 -10.18 7.77
N ARG A 554 0.79 -9.02 8.28
CA ARG A 554 -0.07 -8.07 8.99
C ARG A 554 -1.20 -7.54 8.10
N ALA A 555 -0.88 -7.12 6.88
CA ALA A 555 -1.85 -6.56 5.95
C ALA A 555 -2.92 -7.57 5.52
N ILE A 556 -2.51 -8.79 5.19
CA ILE A 556 -3.43 -9.88 4.80
C ILE A 556 -4.35 -10.25 5.98
N GLN A 557 -3.81 -10.39 7.19
CA GLN A 557 -4.64 -10.68 8.35
C GLN A 557 -5.59 -9.52 8.68
N MET A 558 -5.12 -8.27 8.55
CA MET A 558 -5.95 -7.09 8.76
C MET A 558 -7.10 -7.02 7.74
N LEU A 559 -6.86 -7.41 6.48
CA LEU A 559 -7.91 -7.45 5.46
C LEU A 559 -8.97 -8.50 5.80
N LYS A 560 -8.56 -9.71 6.17
CA LYS A 560 -9.49 -10.76 6.64
C LYS A 560 -10.35 -10.29 7.81
N ASN A 561 -9.71 -9.65 8.80
CA ASN A 561 -10.42 -9.09 9.96
C ASN A 561 -11.44 -8.02 9.53
N LYS A 562 -11.05 -7.11 8.62
CA LYS A 562 -11.93 -6.06 8.10
C LYS A 562 -13.16 -6.65 7.39
N MET A 563 -12.94 -7.64 6.53
CA MET A 563 -14.02 -8.33 5.80
C MET A 563 -14.94 -9.12 6.74
N ALA A 564 -14.40 -9.67 7.82
CA ALA A 564 -15.17 -10.36 8.85
C ALA A 564 -15.88 -9.40 9.84
N GLY A 565 -15.74 -8.09 9.69
CA GLY A 565 -16.33 -7.09 10.59
C GLY A 565 -15.68 -7.03 11.97
N VAL A 566 -14.46 -7.54 12.12
CA VAL A 566 -13.69 -7.42 13.36
C VAL A 566 -13.29 -5.96 13.55
N GLU A 567 -13.49 -5.45 14.77
CA GLU A 567 -13.13 -4.09 15.13
C GLU A 567 -11.62 -3.85 14.96
N ILE A 568 -11.28 -2.80 14.21
CA ILE A 568 -9.91 -2.28 14.11
C ILE A 568 -9.87 -1.01 14.95
N LYS A 569 -8.96 -0.99 15.93
CA LYS A 569 -8.79 0.16 16.80
C LYS A 569 -8.26 1.36 16.01
N PRO A 570 -8.69 2.59 16.35
CA PRO A 570 -8.10 3.81 15.79
C PRO A 570 -6.58 3.84 16.02
N ALA A 571 -5.85 4.36 15.04
CA ALA A 571 -4.42 4.60 15.18
C ALA A 571 -4.14 5.66 16.25
N GLU A 572 -2.98 5.55 16.89
CA GLU A 572 -2.46 6.62 17.74
C GLU A 572 -2.13 7.85 16.89
N LYS A 573 -2.21 9.05 17.47
CA LYS A 573 -1.89 10.31 16.75
C LYS A 573 -0.42 10.40 16.34
N LYS A 574 0.45 9.74 17.10
CA LYS A 574 1.89 9.70 16.86
C LYS A 574 2.27 8.28 16.49
N TRP A 575 3.22 8.17 15.58
CA TRP A 575 3.79 6.88 15.24
C TRP A 575 4.46 6.23 16.45
N ASN A 576 4.20 4.93 16.62
CA ASN A 576 4.68 4.15 17.76
C ASN A 576 4.94 2.69 17.35
N ASN A 577 6.20 2.27 17.40
CA ASN A 577 6.60 0.91 17.05
C ASN A 577 6.02 -0.17 17.98
N ASP A 578 5.65 0.18 19.22
CA ASP A 578 5.05 -0.78 20.15
C ASP A 578 3.72 -1.33 19.61
N VAL A 579 2.99 -0.53 18.82
CA VAL A 579 1.76 -0.98 18.14
C VAL A 579 2.08 -2.06 17.11
N ILE A 580 3.15 -1.88 16.33
CA ILE A 580 3.62 -2.86 15.33
C ILE A 580 4.05 -4.15 16.04
N ASN A 581 4.86 -4.04 17.09
CA ASN A 581 5.34 -5.20 17.85
C ASN A 581 4.22 -5.93 18.60
N ALA A 582 3.21 -5.22 19.10
CA ALA A 582 2.02 -5.84 19.66
C ALA A 582 1.26 -6.66 18.60
N ASN A 583 1.10 -6.12 17.39
CA ASN A 583 0.48 -6.84 16.27
C ASN A 583 1.33 -8.04 15.83
N ASN A 584 2.66 -7.91 15.76
CA ASN A 584 3.57 -9.01 15.44
C ASN A 584 3.39 -10.17 16.42
N LYS A 585 3.34 -9.86 17.73
CA LYS A 585 3.12 -10.86 18.77
C LYS A 585 1.80 -11.60 18.62
N LEU A 586 0.72 -10.91 18.21
CA LEU A 586 -0.57 -11.56 17.94
C LEU A 586 -0.51 -12.56 16.77
N LEU A 587 0.36 -12.31 15.79
CA LEU A 587 0.55 -13.14 14.61
C LEU A 587 1.69 -14.16 14.74
N GLY A 588 2.42 -14.15 15.86
CA GLY A 588 3.63 -14.98 16.05
C GLY A 588 4.81 -14.56 15.17
N LEU A 589 4.83 -13.31 14.71
CA LEU A 589 5.92 -12.72 13.93
C LEU A 589 7.05 -12.23 14.86
N PRO A 590 8.29 -12.13 14.35
CA PRO A 590 9.40 -11.56 15.11
C PRO A 590 9.14 -10.10 15.49
N GLU A 591 9.83 -9.64 16.54
CA GLU A 591 9.83 -8.23 16.91
C GLU A 591 10.52 -7.40 15.81
N THR A 592 9.90 -6.28 15.43
CA THR A 592 10.49 -5.32 14.51
C THR A 592 11.58 -4.55 15.24
N VAL A 593 12.83 -4.79 14.85
CA VAL A 593 14.01 -4.07 15.35
C VAL A 593 14.32 -2.93 14.41
N LEU A 594 14.19 -1.70 14.91
CA LEU A 594 14.42 -0.49 14.12
C LEU A 594 15.90 -0.19 13.97
N LEU A 595 16.27 0.36 12.82
CA LEU A 595 17.59 0.86 12.53
C LEU A 595 17.82 2.18 13.27
N ASP A 596 18.97 2.26 13.96
CA ASP A 596 19.48 3.48 14.57
C ASP A 596 20.81 3.81 13.89
N ASN A 597 20.74 4.60 12.82
CA ASN A 597 21.91 5.09 12.08
C ASN A 597 22.48 6.38 12.69
N GLY A 598 21.96 6.85 13.84
CA GLY A 598 22.43 8.04 14.53
C GLY A 598 22.17 9.36 13.79
N THR A 599 21.30 9.40 12.77
CA THR A 599 20.90 10.69 12.19
C THR A 599 20.12 11.50 13.23
N LEU A 600 20.61 12.70 13.54
CA LEU A 600 19.86 13.72 14.24
C LEU A 600 18.86 14.31 13.23
N HIS A 601 17.61 13.86 13.30
CA HIS A 601 16.50 14.40 12.51
C HIS A 601 15.95 15.69 13.11
#